data_AF-A0A8K0CAB5-F1
#
_entry.id   AF-A0A8K0CAB5-F1
#
_cell.length_a   1.000
_cell.length_b   1.000
_cell.length_c   1.000
_cell.angle_alpha   90.00
_cell.angle_beta   90.00
_cell.angle_gamma   90.00
#
_symmetry.space_group_name_H-M   'P 1'
#
loop_
_entity.id
_entity.type
_entity.pdbx_description
1 polymer ?
#
loop_
_entity_poly.entity_id
_entity_poly.type
_entity_poly.pdbx_seq_one_letter_code
_entity_poly.pdbx_strand_id
1 'polypeptide(L)'
;MLSSLRTKNINCEEEAKFTQDRIQLAEKNLAEFCHTFAQYSRKVARVRDKGDSIAQAIVNFAESEEINKSLSLGLANFASTFATISDYGDARVQHIDNKVVREFSQYENVCKQAKEEVKQIFNARDRELSRKKQLDRIREKNPRNRQQIIQAETELVKATAEVSRTINNLEEKITAFERQKLHDIKAILLNFLAVEIGYHAKALEQLTKAYQDINSIDERADLKEFKKSLRIPDTTAAQTRSKPIRSPFRTSHSLGSINTLFSTTHRTRSSPGIPTSTQGKSKSSTSKSVETLNSIKDELSDSTESNSEQSDHENSSVNTEHTEEKPSPFIARKYLK
;
A
#
# COMPACT_ATOMS: atom_id res chain seq x y z
N MET A 1 -27.38 13.90 50.06
CA MET A 1 -27.23 14.64 48.79
C MET A 1 -25.79 15.07 48.50
N LEU A 2 -25.07 15.71 49.44
CA LEU A 2 -23.68 16.15 49.23
C LEU A 2 -22.67 15.01 48.99
N SER A 3 -22.87 13.83 49.58
CA SER A 3 -22.04 12.63 49.33
C SER A 3 -22.22 12.11 47.90
N SER A 4 -23.47 11.95 47.44
CA SER A 4 -23.80 11.53 46.07
C SER A 4 -23.27 12.52 45.01
N LEU A 5 -23.33 13.83 45.27
CA LEU A 5 -22.75 14.86 44.41
C LEU A 5 -21.21 14.81 44.40
N ARG A 6 -20.57 14.37 45.50
CA ARG A 6 -19.11 14.21 45.58
C ARG A 6 -18.65 12.97 44.82
N THR A 7 -19.40 11.87 44.89
CA THR A 7 -19.10 10.64 44.14
C THR A 7 -19.29 10.84 42.63
N LYS A 8 -20.39 11.48 42.20
CA LYS A 8 -20.60 11.85 40.78
C LYS A 8 -19.49 12.76 40.24
N ASN A 9 -18.93 13.61 41.09
CA ASN A 9 -17.86 14.53 40.74
C ASN A 9 -16.48 13.88 40.60
N ILE A 10 -16.21 12.78 41.31
CA ILE A 10 -14.97 12.00 41.16
C ILE A 10 -15.04 11.18 39.87
N ASN A 11 -16.22 10.59 39.58
CA ASN A 11 -16.44 9.86 38.33
C ASN A 11 -16.24 10.73 37.09
N CYS A 12 -16.65 12.00 37.10
CA CYS A 12 -16.47 12.91 35.95
C CYS A 12 -15.00 13.14 35.59
N GLU A 13 -14.10 13.27 36.57
CA GLU A 13 -12.67 13.51 36.32
C GLU A 13 -12.00 12.25 35.76
N GLU A 14 -12.38 11.08 36.28
CA GLU A 14 -11.95 9.78 35.79
C GLU A 14 -12.48 9.52 34.37
N GLU A 15 -13.75 9.83 34.09
CA GLU A 15 -14.39 9.71 32.77
C GLU A 15 -13.76 10.65 31.73
N ALA A 16 -13.47 11.89 32.11
CA ALA A 16 -12.82 12.86 31.22
C ALA A 16 -11.37 12.46 30.93
N LYS A 17 -10.63 11.98 31.94
CA LYS A 17 -9.28 11.44 31.75
C LYS A 17 -9.28 10.19 30.87
N PHE A 18 -10.19 9.25 31.14
CA PHE A 18 -10.38 8.07 30.30
C PHE A 18 -10.65 8.47 28.84
N THR A 19 -11.53 9.45 28.63
CA THR A 19 -11.85 9.97 27.29
C THR A 19 -10.62 10.59 26.61
N GLN A 20 -9.86 11.41 27.34
CA GLN A 20 -8.62 12.01 26.86
C GLN A 20 -7.63 10.93 26.40
N ASP A 21 -7.42 9.89 27.21
CA ASP A 21 -6.50 8.78 26.92
C ASP A 21 -6.96 7.99 25.68
N ARG A 22 -8.27 7.77 25.53
CA ARG A 22 -8.87 7.12 24.34
C ARG A 22 -8.63 7.93 23.07
N ILE A 23 -8.79 9.25 23.12
CA ILE A 23 -8.55 10.13 21.97
C ILE A 23 -7.06 10.16 21.62
N GLN A 24 -6.16 10.27 22.60
CA GLN A 24 -4.71 10.26 22.37
C GLN A 24 -4.23 8.95 21.76
N LEU A 25 -4.74 7.81 22.23
CA LEU A 25 -4.43 6.51 21.66
C LEU A 25 -4.89 6.41 20.20
N ALA A 26 -6.10 6.90 19.90
CA ALA A 26 -6.61 6.94 18.53
C ALA A 26 -5.76 7.84 17.64
N GLU A 27 -5.44 9.06 18.08
CA GLU A 27 -4.63 10.02 17.34
C GLU A 27 -3.26 9.45 16.99
N LYS A 28 -2.57 8.86 17.96
CA LYS A 28 -1.25 8.24 17.75
C LYS A 28 -1.31 7.12 16.71
N ASN A 29 -2.22 6.16 16.87
CA ASN A 29 -2.29 5.00 16.00
C ASN A 29 -2.76 5.37 14.58
N LEU A 30 -3.72 6.27 14.45
CA LEU A 30 -4.23 6.70 13.14
C LEU A 30 -3.23 7.57 12.39
N ALA A 31 -2.42 8.37 13.10
CA ALA A 31 -1.27 9.05 12.50
C ALA A 31 -0.23 8.06 11.98
N GLU A 32 0.08 7.00 12.74
CA GLU A 32 0.99 5.93 12.31
C GLU A 32 0.44 5.15 11.10
N PHE A 33 -0.86 4.87 11.06
CA PHE A 33 -1.52 4.26 9.90
C PHE A 33 -1.43 5.18 8.68
N CYS A 34 -1.80 6.46 8.82
CA CYS A 34 -1.68 7.44 7.75
C CYS A 34 -0.25 7.48 7.19
N HIS A 35 0.75 7.53 8.06
CA HIS A 35 2.16 7.55 7.67
C HIS A 35 2.56 6.28 6.91
N THR A 36 2.18 5.11 7.42
CA THR A 36 2.52 3.81 6.82
C THR A 36 1.85 3.62 5.46
N PHE A 37 0.57 3.94 5.34
CA PHE A 37 -0.14 3.87 4.05
C PHE A 37 0.38 4.90 3.04
N ALA A 38 0.78 6.10 3.47
CA ALA A 38 1.42 7.08 2.59
C ALA A 38 2.80 6.62 2.11
N GLN A 39 3.56 5.91 2.94
CA GLN A 39 4.80 5.26 2.48
C GLN A 39 4.50 4.15 1.47
N TYR A 40 3.52 3.30 1.78
CA TYR A 40 3.09 2.21 0.90
C TYR A 40 2.69 2.73 -0.48
N SER A 41 1.81 3.73 -0.55
CA SER A 41 1.37 4.36 -1.80
C SER A 41 2.55 4.85 -2.65
N ARG A 42 3.51 5.55 -2.03
CA ARG A 42 4.74 6.00 -2.71
C ARG A 42 5.61 4.83 -3.21
N LYS A 43 5.63 3.69 -2.51
CA LYS A 43 6.36 2.51 -2.98
C LYS A 43 5.66 1.85 -4.16
N VAL A 44 4.33 1.77 -4.14
CA VAL A 44 3.53 1.28 -5.27
C VAL A 44 3.73 2.18 -6.51
N ALA A 45 3.74 3.50 -6.35
CA ALA A 45 4.04 4.43 -7.43
C ALA A 45 5.42 4.17 -8.07
N ARG A 46 6.44 3.87 -7.26
CA ARG A 46 7.78 3.52 -7.79
C ARG A 46 7.80 2.20 -8.55
N VAL A 47 6.95 1.24 -8.18
CA VAL A 47 6.80 -0.02 -8.91
C VAL A 47 6.20 0.26 -10.29
N ARG A 48 5.15 1.10 -10.36
CA ARG A 48 4.59 1.59 -11.62
C ARG A 48 5.65 2.27 -12.50
N ASP A 49 6.43 3.22 -11.97
CA ASP A 49 7.49 3.90 -12.73
C ASP A 49 8.51 2.94 -13.36
N LYS A 50 8.82 1.85 -12.62
CA LYS A 50 9.70 0.80 -13.14
C LYS A 50 9.01 -0.08 -14.16
N GLY A 51 7.71 -0.26 -14.07
CA GLY A 51 6.93 -0.89 -15.10
C GLY A 51 6.94 -0.12 -16.42
N ASP A 52 6.76 1.19 -16.37
CA ASP A 52 6.88 2.06 -17.57
C ASP A 52 8.28 1.98 -18.18
N SER A 53 9.32 1.96 -17.33
CA SER A 53 10.70 1.80 -17.78
C SER A 53 10.94 0.46 -18.50
N ILE A 54 10.32 -0.63 -18.01
CA ILE A 54 10.40 -1.95 -18.64
C ILE A 54 9.68 -1.95 -19.99
N ALA A 55 8.45 -1.43 -20.03
CA ALA A 55 7.67 -1.33 -21.26
C ALA A 55 8.44 -0.53 -22.33
N GLN A 56 9.03 0.60 -21.96
CA GLN A 56 9.81 1.43 -22.87
C GLN A 56 11.07 0.72 -23.38
N ALA A 57 11.81 0.01 -22.51
CA ALA A 57 13.00 -0.71 -22.93
C ALA A 57 12.66 -1.83 -23.93
N ILE A 58 11.55 -2.54 -23.70
CA ILE A 58 11.11 -3.65 -24.56
C ILE A 58 10.60 -3.14 -25.91
N VAL A 59 9.80 -2.06 -25.93
CA VAL A 59 9.31 -1.51 -27.21
C VAL A 59 10.46 -0.98 -28.06
N ASN A 60 11.47 -0.35 -27.46
CA ASN A 60 12.67 0.09 -28.18
C ASN A 60 13.39 -1.09 -28.84
N PHE A 61 13.49 -2.24 -28.15
CA PHE A 61 14.09 -3.43 -28.75
C PHE A 61 13.22 -3.99 -29.88
N ALA A 62 11.89 -4.08 -29.66
CA ALA A 62 10.94 -4.52 -30.67
C ALA A 62 11.03 -3.70 -31.96
N GLU A 63 11.14 -2.37 -31.85
CA GLU A 63 11.27 -1.46 -32.98
C GLU A 63 12.61 -1.59 -33.71
N SER A 64 13.69 -1.90 -32.98
CA SER A 64 15.02 -2.12 -33.58
C SER A 64 15.20 -3.50 -34.21
N GLU A 65 14.32 -4.44 -33.89
CA GLU A 65 14.39 -5.82 -34.40
C GLU A 65 13.78 -5.91 -35.80
N GLU A 66 14.65 -5.81 -36.81
CA GLU A 66 14.23 -5.85 -38.20
C GLU A 66 14.12 -7.27 -38.77
N ILE A 67 14.75 -8.27 -38.16
CA ILE A 67 14.86 -9.62 -38.74
C ILE A 67 13.82 -10.55 -38.12
N ASN A 68 13.80 -10.65 -36.80
CA ASN A 68 12.93 -11.57 -36.08
C ASN A 68 11.54 -10.94 -35.90
N LYS A 69 10.71 -11.02 -36.94
CA LYS A 69 9.41 -10.35 -36.98
C LYS A 69 8.42 -10.89 -35.95
N SER A 70 8.43 -12.20 -35.67
CA SER A 70 7.57 -12.78 -34.65
C SER A 70 7.98 -12.33 -33.25
N LEU A 71 9.27 -12.28 -32.96
CA LEU A 71 9.84 -11.73 -31.72
C LEU A 71 9.47 -10.24 -31.57
N SER A 72 9.72 -9.43 -32.60
CA SER A 72 9.40 -7.99 -32.60
C SER A 72 7.93 -7.76 -32.25
N LEU A 73 7.01 -8.49 -32.90
CA LEU A 73 5.57 -8.40 -32.60
C LEU A 73 5.23 -8.83 -31.17
N GLY A 74 5.76 -9.96 -30.70
CA GLY A 74 5.52 -10.45 -29.34
C GLY A 74 6.01 -9.47 -28.27
N LEU A 75 7.18 -8.87 -28.48
CA LEU A 75 7.74 -7.85 -27.59
C LEU A 75 6.92 -6.55 -27.61
N ALA A 76 6.45 -6.09 -28.78
CA ALA A 76 5.59 -4.91 -28.88
C ALA A 76 4.26 -5.11 -28.14
N ASN A 77 3.62 -6.27 -28.32
CA ASN A 77 2.37 -6.61 -27.63
C ASN A 77 2.57 -6.75 -26.10
N PHE A 78 3.66 -7.38 -25.68
CA PHE A 78 4.05 -7.45 -24.28
C PHE A 78 4.23 -6.05 -23.67
N ALA A 79 5.00 -5.18 -24.34
CA ALA A 79 5.24 -3.82 -23.87
C ALA A 79 3.95 -3.01 -23.74
N SER A 80 3.05 -3.11 -24.72
CA SER A 80 1.72 -2.47 -24.67
C SER A 80 0.88 -2.97 -23.49
N THR A 81 0.88 -4.29 -23.26
CA THR A 81 0.18 -4.89 -22.12
C THR A 81 0.78 -4.46 -20.78
N PHE A 82 2.11 -4.36 -20.69
CA PHE A 82 2.80 -3.91 -19.47
C PHE A 82 2.60 -2.42 -19.18
N ALA A 83 2.52 -1.58 -20.23
CA ALA A 83 2.10 -0.18 -20.11
C ALA A 83 0.67 -0.07 -19.55
N THR A 84 -0.24 -0.93 -20.04
CA THR A 84 -1.62 -0.98 -19.53
C THR A 84 -1.67 -1.38 -18.04
N ILE A 85 -0.83 -2.32 -17.59
CA ILE A 85 -0.69 -2.65 -16.16
C ILE A 85 -0.23 -1.42 -15.35
N SER A 86 0.66 -0.61 -15.93
CA SER A 86 1.18 0.60 -15.29
C SER A 86 0.09 1.69 -15.20
N ASP A 87 -0.77 1.85 -16.20
CA ASP A 87 -1.95 2.72 -16.13
C ASP A 87 -2.90 2.31 -14.99
N TYR A 88 -3.17 1.02 -14.84
CA TYR A 88 -3.93 0.51 -13.69
C TYR A 88 -3.18 0.72 -12.36
N GLY A 89 -1.85 0.67 -12.39
CA GLY A 89 -0.98 1.00 -11.27
C GLY A 89 -1.11 2.46 -10.83
N ASP A 90 -1.23 3.39 -11.79
CA ASP A 90 -1.49 4.80 -11.49
C ASP A 90 -2.85 4.99 -10.81
N ALA A 91 -3.91 4.40 -11.38
CA ALA A 91 -5.25 4.44 -10.79
C ALA A 91 -5.27 3.84 -9.37
N ARG A 92 -4.54 2.74 -9.13
CA ARG A 92 -4.35 2.15 -7.80
C ARG A 92 -3.73 3.15 -6.82
N VAL A 93 -2.63 3.82 -7.20
CA VAL A 93 -1.97 4.83 -6.36
C VAL A 93 -2.94 5.96 -6.02
N GLN A 94 -3.62 6.52 -7.02
CA GLN A 94 -4.60 7.60 -6.83
C GLN A 94 -5.73 7.17 -5.88
N HIS A 95 -6.20 5.93 -5.99
CA HIS A 95 -7.25 5.43 -5.10
C HIS A 95 -6.76 5.18 -3.68
N ILE A 96 -5.55 4.66 -3.48
CA ILE A 96 -4.94 4.54 -2.14
C ILE A 96 -4.79 5.92 -1.51
N ASP A 97 -4.27 6.90 -2.25
CA ASP A 97 -4.08 8.26 -1.73
C ASP A 97 -5.41 8.89 -1.32
N ASN A 98 -6.44 8.79 -2.16
CA ASN A 98 -7.71 9.46 -1.92
C ASN A 98 -8.62 8.74 -0.93
N LYS A 99 -8.70 7.40 -0.98
CA LYS A 99 -9.64 6.61 -0.17
C LYS A 99 -9.05 6.06 1.11
N VAL A 100 -7.73 6.16 1.29
CA VAL A 100 -7.02 5.62 2.46
C VAL A 100 -6.19 6.69 3.13
N VAL A 101 -5.18 7.23 2.45
CA VAL A 101 -4.24 8.18 3.07
C VAL A 101 -4.95 9.46 3.49
N ARG A 102 -5.75 10.05 2.60
CA ARG A 102 -6.52 11.27 2.87
C ARG A 102 -7.61 11.06 3.93
N GLU A 103 -8.20 9.88 4.02
CA GLU A 103 -9.22 9.60 5.02
C GLU A 103 -8.59 9.43 6.41
N PHE A 104 -7.44 8.76 6.51
CA PHE A 104 -6.69 8.72 7.76
C PHE A 104 -6.12 10.09 8.16
N SER A 105 -5.71 10.95 7.22
CA SER A 105 -5.15 12.26 7.56
C SER A 105 -6.18 13.21 8.19
N GLN A 106 -7.47 13.04 7.89
CA GLN A 106 -8.54 13.83 8.51
C GLN A 106 -8.64 13.62 10.02
N TYR A 107 -8.16 12.49 10.54
CA TYR A 107 -8.22 12.18 11.98
C TYR A 107 -7.38 13.12 12.84
N GLU A 108 -6.41 13.85 12.28
CA GLU A 108 -5.73 14.94 13.00
C GLU A 108 -6.76 15.98 13.48
N ASN A 109 -7.65 16.42 12.58
CA ASN A 109 -8.67 17.40 12.90
C ASN A 109 -9.78 16.83 13.79
N VAL A 110 -10.20 15.59 13.54
CA VAL A 110 -11.22 14.91 14.36
C VAL A 110 -10.74 14.77 15.81
N CYS A 111 -9.51 14.29 16.02
CA CYS A 111 -8.93 14.16 17.35
C CYS A 111 -8.70 15.52 18.02
N LYS A 112 -8.29 16.55 17.26
CA LYS A 112 -8.15 17.91 17.78
C LYS A 112 -9.49 18.47 18.27
N GLN A 113 -10.57 18.30 17.51
CA GLN A 113 -11.90 18.75 17.90
C GLN A 113 -12.39 18.01 19.15
N ALA A 114 -12.24 16.69 19.20
CA ALA A 114 -12.63 15.88 20.36
C ALA A 114 -11.87 16.30 21.64
N LYS A 115 -10.56 16.58 21.54
CA LYS A 115 -9.77 17.09 22.68
C LYS A 115 -10.25 18.46 23.17
N GLU A 116 -10.64 19.36 22.27
CA GLU A 116 -11.17 20.67 22.66
C GLU A 116 -12.52 20.54 23.38
N GLU A 117 -13.38 19.61 22.97
CA GLU A 117 -14.64 19.33 23.66
C GLU A 117 -14.39 18.79 25.09
N VAL A 118 -13.43 17.87 25.27
CA VAL A 118 -13.01 17.39 26.60
C VAL A 118 -12.48 18.52 27.47
N LYS A 119 -11.66 19.42 26.89
CA LYS A 119 -11.13 20.59 27.59
C LYS A 119 -12.22 21.54 28.07
N GLN A 120 -13.29 21.73 27.30
CA GLN A 120 -14.43 22.56 27.71
C GLN A 120 -15.12 22.00 28.97
N ILE A 121 -15.19 20.68 29.09
CA ILE A 121 -15.76 19.99 30.25
C ILE A 121 -14.88 20.23 31.49
N PHE A 122 -13.56 20.10 31.37
CA PHE A 122 -12.62 20.46 32.45
C PHE A 122 -12.76 21.92 32.88
N ASN A 123 -12.88 22.85 31.94
CA ASN A 123 -13.06 24.27 32.25
C ASN A 123 -14.38 24.57 33.00
N ALA A 124 -15.47 23.85 32.69
CA ALA A 124 -16.72 23.97 33.44
C ALA A 124 -16.56 23.47 34.88
N ARG A 125 -15.81 22.38 35.06
CA ARG A 125 -15.51 21.80 36.36
C ARG A 125 -14.62 22.69 37.23
N ASP A 126 -13.58 23.27 36.66
CA ASP A 126 -12.68 24.20 37.36
C ASP A 126 -13.42 25.46 37.83
N ARG A 127 -14.39 25.93 37.04
CA ARG A 127 -15.29 27.02 37.43
C ARG A 127 -16.13 26.62 38.64
N GLU A 128 -16.74 25.44 38.66
CA GLU A 128 -17.49 24.95 39.83
C GLU A 128 -16.62 24.86 41.09
N LEU A 129 -15.42 24.28 40.97
CA LEU A 129 -14.46 24.17 42.09
C LEU A 129 -14.05 25.54 42.64
N SER A 130 -13.84 26.51 41.74
CA SER A 130 -13.51 27.89 42.13
C SER A 130 -14.66 28.57 42.87
N ARG A 131 -15.91 28.40 42.40
CA ARG A 131 -17.11 28.92 43.08
C ARG A 131 -17.33 28.28 44.44
N LYS A 132 -17.05 26.99 44.58
CA LYS A 132 -17.12 26.29 45.86
C LYS A 132 -16.12 26.85 46.87
N LYS A 133 -14.85 27.00 46.47
CA LYS A 133 -13.80 27.61 47.31
C LYS A 133 -14.13 29.06 47.68
N GLN A 134 -14.81 29.80 46.81
CA GLN A 134 -15.25 31.17 47.08
C GLN A 134 -16.36 31.19 48.15
N LEU A 135 -17.35 30.30 48.04
CA LEU A 135 -18.43 30.17 49.03
C LEU A 135 -17.87 29.84 50.42
N ASP A 136 -16.95 28.87 50.50
CA ASP A 136 -16.33 28.46 51.77
C ASP A 136 -15.59 29.62 52.43
N ARG A 137 -14.82 30.41 51.65
CA ARG A 137 -14.14 31.62 52.14
C ARG A 137 -15.10 32.70 52.66
N ILE A 138 -16.24 32.92 51.99
CA ILE A 138 -17.23 33.92 52.43
C ILE A 138 -17.88 33.49 53.75
N ARG A 139 -18.19 32.19 53.89
CA ARG A 139 -18.75 31.61 55.12
C ARG A 139 -17.78 31.74 56.31
N GLU A 140 -16.49 31.49 56.10
CA GLU A 140 -15.48 31.62 57.16
C GLU A 140 -15.24 33.09 57.57
N LYS A 141 -15.15 34.01 56.60
CA LYS A 141 -14.81 35.42 56.89
C LYS A 141 -15.98 36.25 57.41
N ASN A 142 -17.18 36.04 56.87
CA ASN A 142 -18.35 36.88 57.15
C ASN A 142 -19.60 36.04 57.46
N PRO A 143 -19.62 35.26 58.56
CA PRO A 143 -20.71 34.33 58.86
C PRO A 143 -22.07 35.02 59.11
N ARG A 144 -22.07 36.31 59.46
CA ARG A 144 -23.30 37.10 59.67
C ARG A 144 -23.85 37.73 58.38
N ASN A 145 -23.08 37.80 57.30
CA ASN A 145 -23.53 38.40 56.04
C ASN A 145 -24.33 37.38 55.21
N ARG A 146 -25.58 37.17 55.63
CA ARG A 146 -26.47 36.15 55.05
C ARG A 146 -26.77 36.42 53.57
N GLN A 147 -26.90 37.67 53.14
CA GLN A 147 -27.14 38.00 51.73
C GLN A 147 -25.98 37.59 50.82
N GLN A 148 -24.74 37.88 51.23
CA GLN A 148 -23.56 37.54 50.44
C GLN A 148 -23.36 36.02 50.34
N ILE A 149 -23.68 35.27 51.40
CA ILE A 149 -23.65 33.81 51.40
C ILE A 149 -24.70 33.24 50.43
N ILE A 150 -25.95 33.72 50.47
CA ILE A 150 -27.03 33.27 49.59
C ILE A 150 -26.68 33.52 48.11
N GLN A 151 -26.06 34.66 47.80
CA GLN A 151 -25.63 34.97 46.43
C GLN A 151 -24.55 33.98 45.94
N ALA A 152 -23.52 33.72 46.76
CA ALA A 152 -22.47 32.76 46.43
C ALA A 152 -23.00 31.31 46.33
N GLU A 153 -23.98 30.94 47.16
CA GLU A 153 -24.67 29.64 47.07
C GLU A 153 -25.42 29.50 45.74
N THR A 154 -26.12 30.57 45.31
CA THR A 154 -26.84 30.58 44.04
C THR A 154 -25.89 30.43 42.85
N GLU A 155 -24.74 31.12 42.88
CA GLU A 155 -23.69 30.96 41.84
C GLU A 155 -23.10 29.55 41.82
N LEU A 156 -22.87 28.93 42.98
CA LEU A 156 -22.40 27.55 43.06
C LEU A 156 -23.44 26.58 42.49
N VAL A 157 -24.71 26.72 42.84
CA VAL A 157 -25.80 25.87 42.31
C VAL A 157 -25.86 25.95 40.78
N LYS A 158 -25.72 27.15 40.20
CA LYS A 158 -25.65 27.33 38.74
C LYS A 158 -24.46 26.60 38.13
N ALA A 159 -23.27 26.71 38.73
CA ALA A 159 -22.07 26.04 38.24
C ALA A 159 -22.17 24.50 38.35
N THR A 160 -22.73 23.97 39.44
CA THR A 160 -22.97 22.53 39.61
C THR A 160 -23.99 21.99 38.60
N ALA A 161 -25.02 22.78 38.28
CA ALA A 161 -25.98 22.42 37.23
C ALA A 161 -25.33 22.40 35.84
N GLU A 162 -24.43 23.35 35.54
CA GLU A 162 -23.63 23.35 34.31
C GLU A 162 -22.74 22.09 34.21
N VAL A 163 -22.04 21.71 35.28
CA VAL A 163 -21.19 20.51 35.30
C VAL A 163 -21.99 19.23 35.04
N SER A 164 -23.18 19.11 35.65
CA SER A 164 -24.07 17.98 35.41
C SER A 164 -24.48 17.89 33.92
N ARG A 165 -24.68 19.03 33.25
CA ARG A 165 -24.98 19.10 31.82
C ARG A 165 -23.78 18.69 30.97
N THR A 166 -22.58 19.13 31.32
CA THR A 166 -21.36 18.83 30.55
C THR A 166 -20.93 17.37 30.67
N ILE A 167 -21.25 16.68 31.77
CA ILE A 167 -21.00 15.24 31.93
C ILE A 167 -21.86 14.42 30.93
N ASN A 168 -23.15 14.68 30.86
CA ASN A 168 -24.01 13.98 29.89
C ASN A 168 -23.55 14.26 28.45
N ASN A 169 -23.12 15.49 28.17
CA ASN A 169 -22.55 15.85 26.86
C ASN A 169 -21.24 15.07 26.61
N LEU A 170 -20.36 14.90 27.61
CA LEU A 170 -19.14 14.11 27.47
C LEU A 170 -19.42 12.69 26.98
N GLU A 171 -20.38 12.01 27.61
CA GLU A 171 -20.79 10.64 27.25
C GLU A 171 -21.25 10.57 25.78
N GLU A 172 -22.15 11.47 25.38
CA GLU A 172 -22.64 11.55 24.00
C GLU A 172 -21.50 11.81 23.00
N LYS A 173 -20.57 12.72 23.34
CA LYS A 173 -19.43 13.06 22.47
C LYS A 173 -18.44 11.92 22.33
N ILE A 174 -18.08 11.24 23.42
CA ILE A 174 -17.15 10.11 23.34
C ILE A 174 -17.78 8.92 22.64
N THR A 175 -19.07 8.64 22.87
CA THR A 175 -19.79 7.60 22.12
C THR A 175 -19.83 7.91 20.62
N ALA A 176 -20.10 9.17 20.24
CA ALA A 176 -20.08 9.59 18.84
C ALA A 176 -18.69 9.43 18.21
N PHE A 177 -17.64 9.88 18.89
CA PHE A 177 -16.26 9.72 18.45
C PHE A 177 -15.86 8.25 18.26
N GLU A 178 -16.17 7.39 19.23
CA GLU A 178 -15.89 5.96 19.15
C GLU A 178 -16.65 5.29 18.00
N ARG A 179 -17.92 5.64 17.82
CA ARG A 179 -18.75 5.13 16.72
C ARG A 179 -18.18 5.53 15.36
N GLN A 180 -17.82 6.80 15.19
CA GLN A 180 -17.20 7.30 13.97
C GLN A 180 -15.87 6.58 13.69
N LYS A 181 -14.98 6.51 14.70
CA LYS A 181 -13.69 5.82 14.60
C LYS A 181 -13.83 4.37 14.14
N LEU A 182 -14.71 3.60 14.78
CA LEU A 182 -14.93 2.19 14.42
C LEU A 182 -15.45 2.04 13.00
N HIS A 183 -16.42 2.87 12.61
CA HIS A 183 -16.98 2.86 11.27
C HIS A 183 -15.93 3.20 10.21
N ASP A 184 -15.18 4.28 10.41
CA ASP A 184 -14.26 4.80 9.41
C ASP A 184 -13.05 3.90 9.24
N ILE A 185 -12.45 3.38 10.33
CA ILE A 185 -11.35 2.42 10.22
C ILE A 185 -11.79 1.21 9.38
N LYS A 186 -12.98 0.67 9.67
CA LYS A 186 -13.53 -0.44 8.90
C LYS A 186 -13.70 -0.06 7.43
N ALA A 187 -14.31 1.09 7.14
CA ALA A 187 -14.58 1.54 5.79
C ALA A 187 -13.28 1.79 5.00
N ILE A 188 -12.30 2.45 5.60
CA ILE A 188 -11.00 2.76 4.99
C ILE A 188 -10.25 1.47 4.66
N LEU A 189 -10.18 0.51 5.59
CA LEU A 189 -9.51 -0.77 5.34
C LEU A 189 -10.22 -1.61 4.27
N LEU A 190 -11.56 -1.61 4.25
CA LEU A 190 -12.32 -2.25 3.17
C LEU A 190 -12.07 -1.59 1.81
N ASN A 191 -11.98 -0.26 1.76
CA ASN A 191 -11.63 0.47 0.55
C ASN A 191 -10.22 0.12 0.06
N PHE A 192 -9.24 0.03 0.97
CA PHE A 192 -7.90 -0.41 0.65
C PHE A 192 -7.90 -1.81 0.01
N LEU A 193 -8.56 -2.77 0.65
CA LEU A 193 -8.66 -4.14 0.13
C LEU A 193 -9.35 -4.18 -1.23
N ALA A 194 -10.43 -3.42 -1.43
CA ALA A 194 -11.13 -3.36 -2.71
C ALA A 194 -10.25 -2.82 -3.84
N VAL A 195 -9.43 -1.79 -3.55
CA VAL A 195 -8.47 -1.22 -4.51
C VAL A 195 -7.39 -2.24 -4.88
N GLU A 196 -6.81 -2.91 -3.88
CA GLU A 196 -5.77 -3.92 -4.09
C GLU A 196 -6.30 -5.13 -4.88
N ILE A 197 -7.47 -5.67 -4.49
CA ILE A 197 -8.11 -6.78 -5.20
C ILE A 197 -8.41 -6.39 -6.65
N GLY A 198 -8.97 -5.19 -6.88
CA GLY A 198 -9.28 -4.71 -8.22
C GLY A 198 -8.05 -4.60 -9.11
N TYR A 199 -6.96 -4.02 -8.58
CA TYR A 199 -5.70 -3.94 -9.31
C TYR A 199 -5.12 -5.33 -9.60
N HIS A 200 -5.04 -6.21 -8.60
CA HIS A 200 -4.44 -7.53 -8.77
C HIS A 200 -5.23 -8.42 -9.73
N ALA A 201 -6.56 -8.36 -9.72
CA ALA A 201 -7.39 -9.06 -10.69
C ALA A 201 -7.10 -8.59 -12.12
N LYS A 202 -7.00 -7.27 -12.33
CA LYS A 202 -6.71 -6.71 -13.64
C LYS A 202 -5.28 -6.99 -14.10
N ALA A 203 -4.31 -6.89 -13.19
CA ALA A 203 -2.92 -7.24 -13.46
C ALA A 203 -2.78 -8.71 -13.86
N LEU A 204 -3.48 -9.63 -13.18
CA LEU A 204 -3.49 -11.05 -13.54
C LEU A 204 -4.01 -11.26 -14.97
N GLU A 205 -5.16 -10.66 -15.30
CA GLU A 205 -5.73 -10.73 -16.65
C GLU A 205 -4.74 -10.26 -17.72
N GLN A 206 -4.10 -9.10 -17.50
CA GLN A 206 -3.12 -8.56 -18.44
C GLN A 206 -1.84 -9.41 -18.51
N LEU A 207 -1.34 -9.92 -17.38
CA LEU A 207 -0.18 -10.81 -17.36
C LEU A 207 -0.45 -12.13 -18.10
N THR A 208 -1.66 -12.68 -18.00
CA THR A 208 -2.05 -13.87 -18.78
C THR A 208 -2.05 -13.58 -20.29
N LYS A 209 -2.52 -12.40 -20.71
CA LYS A 209 -2.44 -11.98 -22.11
C LYS A 209 -0.98 -11.82 -22.57
N ALA A 210 -0.16 -11.12 -21.77
CA ALA A 210 1.26 -10.94 -22.06
C ALA A 210 2.01 -12.27 -22.17
N TYR A 211 1.64 -13.26 -21.34
CA TYR A 211 2.17 -14.62 -21.44
C TYR A 211 1.82 -15.27 -22.78
N GLN A 212 0.57 -15.14 -23.25
CA GLN A 212 0.16 -15.68 -24.54
C GLN A 212 0.89 -15.00 -25.69
N ASP A 213 1.06 -13.67 -25.65
CA ASP A 213 1.79 -12.91 -26.67
C ASP A 213 3.25 -13.40 -26.79
N ILE A 214 3.94 -13.59 -25.67
CA ILE A 214 5.32 -14.13 -25.67
C ILE A 214 5.35 -15.60 -26.09
N ASN A 215 4.42 -16.43 -25.63
CA ASN A 215 4.36 -17.85 -25.98
C ASN A 215 4.00 -18.08 -27.46
N SER A 216 3.45 -17.07 -28.14
CA SER A 216 3.13 -17.12 -29.57
C SER A 216 4.31 -16.83 -30.50
N ILE A 217 5.47 -16.46 -29.95
CA ILE A 217 6.68 -16.16 -30.74
C ILE A 217 7.14 -17.43 -31.48
N ASP A 218 7.18 -17.37 -32.82
CA ASP A 218 7.64 -18.46 -33.68
C ASP A 218 9.16 -18.33 -33.94
N GLU A 219 9.92 -18.94 -33.05
CA GLU A 219 11.38 -19.03 -33.15
C GLU A 219 11.85 -19.69 -34.47
N ARG A 220 11.08 -20.64 -35.01
CA ARG A 220 11.46 -21.36 -36.23
C ARG A 220 11.30 -20.48 -37.46
N ALA A 221 10.20 -19.73 -37.54
CA ALA A 221 9.98 -18.76 -38.60
C ALA A 221 11.03 -17.64 -38.55
N ASP A 222 11.30 -17.09 -37.37
CA ASP A 222 12.29 -16.03 -37.19
C ASP A 222 13.70 -16.51 -37.55
N LEU A 223 14.13 -17.70 -37.11
CA LEU A 223 15.42 -18.27 -37.50
C LEU A 223 15.51 -18.57 -39.00
N LYS A 224 14.39 -18.94 -39.65
CA LYS A 224 14.36 -19.13 -41.10
C LYS A 224 14.56 -17.80 -41.82
N GLU A 225 13.93 -16.73 -41.34
CA GLU A 225 14.09 -15.38 -41.90
C GLU A 225 15.51 -14.87 -41.68
N PHE A 226 16.06 -15.03 -40.48
CA PHE A 226 17.46 -14.75 -40.19
C PHE A 226 18.41 -15.48 -41.15
N LYS A 227 18.20 -16.78 -41.39
CA LYS A 227 19.02 -17.56 -42.33
C LYS A 227 18.87 -17.07 -43.77
N LYS A 228 17.70 -16.58 -44.18
CA LYS A 228 17.53 -15.97 -45.50
C LYS A 228 18.30 -14.65 -45.59
N SER A 229 18.18 -13.78 -44.57
CA SER A 229 18.92 -12.52 -44.50
C SER A 229 20.43 -12.72 -44.48
N LEU A 230 20.92 -13.76 -43.78
CA LEU A 230 22.31 -14.19 -43.81
C LEU A 230 22.75 -14.71 -45.19
N ARG A 231 21.81 -15.30 -45.93
CA ARG A 231 22.01 -15.82 -47.29
C ARG A 231 21.68 -14.79 -48.37
N ILE A 232 21.38 -13.53 -48.05
CA ILE A 232 21.34 -12.46 -49.06
C ILE A 232 22.79 -12.24 -49.51
N PRO A 233 23.16 -12.65 -50.73
CA PRO A 233 24.56 -12.83 -51.12
C PRO A 233 25.06 -11.68 -52.01
N ASP A 234 26.38 -11.61 -52.16
CA ASP A 234 27.17 -10.94 -53.20
C ASP A 234 26.76 -11.27 -54.68
N THR A 235 25.56 -11.80 -54.92
CA THR A 235 25.10 -12.26 -56.23
C THR A 235 24.64 -11.17 -57.20
N THR A 236 24.61 -9.90 -56.81
CA THR A 236 24.43 -8.80 -57.78
C THR A 236 25.73 -8.44 -58.53
N ALA A 237 26.88 -9.03 -58.16
CA ALA A 237 28.14 -8.79 -58.86
C ALA A 237 28.41 -9.76 -60.04
N ALA A 238 27.60 -10.81 -60.23
CA ALA A 238 27.94 -11.92 -61.14
C ALA A 238 27.20 -11.94 -62.50
N GLN A 239 26.39 -10.94 -62.85
CA GLN A 239 25.61 -10.93 -64.11
C GLN A 239 25.95 -9.84 -65.12
N THR A 240 27.10 -9.17 -64.99
CA THR A 240 27.64 -8.34 -66.09
C THR A 240 29.14 -8.51 -66.25
N ARG A 241 29.57 -9.46 -67.11
CA ARG A 241 30.69 -9.29 -68.06
C ARG A 241 31.02 -10.58 -68.79
N SER A 242 30.53 -10.67 -70.01
CA SER A 242 31.19 -11.44 -71.07
C SER A 242 32.39 -10.63 -71.60
N LYS A 243 33.61 -11.10 -71.33
CA LYS A 243 34.74 -11.30 -72.27
C LYS A 243 36.10 -11.38 -71.54
N PRO A 244 37.05 -12.18 -72.06
CA PRO A 244 38.21 -12.64 -71.30
C PRO A 244 39.49 -11.87 -71.65
N ILE A 245 40.33 -11.56 -70.66
CA ILE A 245 41.76 -11.26 -70.85
C ILE A 245 42.58 -11.95 -69.74
N ARG A 246 43.70 -12.55 -70.17
CA ARG A 246 44.68 -13.36 -69.44
C ARG A 246 45.31 -12.67 -68.20
N SER A 247 45.30 -13.40 -67.08
CA SER A 247 46.28 -13.61 -65.96
C SER A 247 47.51 -12.69 -65.74
N PRO A 248 48.23 -12.82 -64.60
CA PRO A 248 47.79 -12.97 -63.20
C PRO A 248 48.58 -12.04 -62.25
N PHE A 249 47.93 -11.45 -61.24
CA PHE A 249 48.67 -11.07 -60.03
C PHE A 249 47.77 -11.29 -58.81
N ARG A 250 48.26 -12.15 -57.92
CA ARG A 250 47.63 -12.51 -56.67
C ARG A 250 47.74 -11.32 -55.71
N THR A 251 46.63 -10.83 -55.20
CA THR A 251 46.59 -10.22 -53.87
C THR A 251 45.35 -10.71 -53.15
N SER A 252 45.56 -11.61 -52.21
CA SER A 252 44.59 -12.01 -51.20
C SER A 252 44.21 -10.79 -50.37
N HIS A 253 42.96 -10.34 -50.46
CA HIS A 253 42.41 -9.46 -49.43
C HIS A 253 42.12 -10.32 -48.20
N SER A 254 43.05 -10.24 -47.25
CA SER A 254 42.97 -10.86 -45.93
C SER A 254 41.76 -10.32 -45.17
N LEU A 255 41.02 -11.20 -44.50
CA LEU A 255 39.98 -10.92 -43.51
C LEU A 255 40.56 -10.32 -42.21
N GLY A 256 41.54 -9.43 -42.34
CA GLY A 256 42.28 -8.82 -41.26
C GLY A 256 41.61 -7.56 -40.72
N SER A 257 40.35 -7.64 -40.26
CA SER A 257 39.77 -6.57 -39.42
C SER A 257 38.51 -7.00 -38.64
N ILE A 258 38.34 -8.27 -38.31
CA ILE A 258 37.23 -8.71 -37.43
C ILE A 258 37.64 -8.65 -35.94
N ASN A 259 38.93 -8.82 -35.62
CA ASN A 259 39.40 -8.80 -34.23
C ASN A 259 39.25 -7.42 -33.54
N THR A 260 39.22 -6.33 -34.29
CA THR A 260 39.03 -4.98 -33.73
C THR A 260 37.58 -4.70 -33.33
N LEU A 261 36.60 -5.44 -33.84
CA LEU A 261 35.17 -5.28 -33.49
C LEU A 261 34.81 -5.96 -32.16
N PHE A 262 35.55 -7.01 -31.75
CA PHE A 262 35.33 -7.71 -30.48
C PHE A 262 36.18 -7.18 -29.32
N SER A 263 36.93 -6.09 -29.54
CA SER A 263 37.80 -5.48 -28.53
C SER A 263 37.01 -4.47 -27.68
N THR A 264 36.23 -4.96 -26.71
CA THR A 264 35.57 -4.11 -25.72
C THR A 264 36.62 -3.36 -24.90
N THR A 265 36.79 -2.07 -25.19
CA THR A 265 37.65 -1.18 -24.40
C THR A 265 36.89 -0.78 -23.14
N HIS A 266 37.26 -1.33 -21.99
CA HIS A 266 36.85 -0.79 -20.70
C HIS A 266 37.45 0.61 -20.55
N ARG A 267 36.67 1.65 -20.84
CA ARG A 267 36.98 3.03 -20.42
C ARG A 267 36.46 3.25 -19.00
N THR A 268 37.32 2.98 -18.02
CA THR A 268 37.24 3.66 -16.74
C THR A 268 37.74 5.10 -16.94
N ARG A 269 36.85 6.06 -16.70
CA ARG A 269 37.19 7.48 -16.68
C ARG A 269 37.67 7.79 -15.26
N SER A 270 38.98 7.94 -15.05
CA SER A 270 39.51 8.63 -13.87
C SER A 270 40.14 9.96 -14.31
N SER A 271 39.80 11.02 -13.59
CA SER A 271 40.46 12.32 -13.68
C SER A 271 41.53 12.43 -12.59
N PRO A 272 42.59 13.25 -12.77
CA PRO A 272 43.69 13.36 -11.83
C PRO A 272 43.56 14.58 -10.90
N GLY A 273 43.90 14.43 -9.61
CA GLY A 273 44.19 15.58 -8.75
C GLY A 273 44.27 15.33 -7.23
N ILE A 274 45.51 15.20 -6.73
CA ILE A 274 46.05 15.61 -5.40
C ILE A 274 45.95 14.62 -4.21
N PRO A 275 47.05 14.39 -3.46
CA PRO A 275 47.16 13.35 -2.42
C PRO A 275 47.08 13.90 -0.97
N THR A 276 46.65 13.07 -0.01
CA THR A 276 47.21 13.04 1.37
C THR A 276 46.64 11.90 2.24
N SER A 277 47.56 11.10 2.79
CA SER A 277 47.66 10.60 4.18
C SER A 277 46.53 9.81 4.90
N THR A 278 46.98 8.66 5.43
CA THR A 278 46.67 8.02 6.73
C THR A 278 45.36 7.26 7.02
N GLN A 279 45.53 5.94 7.22
CA GLN A 279 44.98 5.04 8.25
C GLN A 279 43.52 5.17 8.73
N GLY A 280 42.78 4.06 8.66
CA GLY A 280 41.60 3.83 9.51
C GLY A 280 40.81 2.56 9.16
N LYS A 281 40.79 1.59 10.08
CA LYS A 281 40.10 0.27 10.01
C LYS A 281 38.56 0.38 10.15
N SER A 282 37.85 -0.65 9.65
CA SER A 282 36.69 -1.40 10.27
C SER A 282 35.58 -1.71 9.22
N LYS A 283 35.30 -2.99 8.89
CA LYS A 283 34.21 -3.90 9.42
C LYS A 283 32.80 -3.31 9.16
N SER A 284 31.76 -4.00 8.65
CA SER A 284 31.39 -5.43 8.60
C SER A 284 30.13 -5.66 7.71
N SER A 285 29.96 -6.89 7.19
CA SER A 285 28.73 -7.74 7.12
C SER A 285 27.38 -7.14 6.68
N THR A 286 26.49 -7.78 5.90
CA THR A 286 26.35 -9.15 5.38
C THR A 286 25.15 -9.15 4.43
N SER A 287 25.28 -9.89 3.34
CA SER A 287 24.24 -10.20 2.36
C SER A 287 23.33 -11.33 2.86
N LYS A 288 22.01 -11.20 2.73
CA LYS A 288 21.05 -12.33 2.73
C LYS A 288 19.83 -11.96 1.91
N SER A 289 19.65 -12.57 0.73
CA SER A 289 18.36 -12.70 0.01
C SER A 289 18.54 -13.57 -1.23
N VAL A 290 18.69 -14.89 -1.05
CA VAL A 290 18.50 -15.87 -2.13
C VAL A 290 17.99 -17.18 -1.49
N GLU A 291 16.69 -17.29 -1.22
CA GLU A 291 16.05 -18.58 -0.90
C GLU A 291 14.52 -18.45 -0.84
N THR A 292 13.84 -18.26 -1.98
CA THR A 292 12.36 -18.43 -2.04
C THR A 292 11.79 -18.66 -3.45
N LEU A 293 12.44 -19.44 -4.33
CA LEU A 293 11.87 -19.73 -5.66
C LEU A 293 11.90 -21.20 -6.12
N ASN A 294 12.18 -22.16 -5.22
CA ASN A 294 12.30 -23.57 -5.59
C ASN A 294 11.17 -24.50 -5.12
N SER A 295 9.99 -24.00 -4.72
CA SER A 295 8.94 -24.86 -4.12
C SER A 295 7.61 -24.96 -4.88
N ILE A 296 7.56 -24.71 -6.20
CA ILE A 296 6.31 -24.89 -6.98
C ILE A 296 6.59 -25.68 -8.27
N LYS A 297 7.06 -26.92 -8.14
CA LYS A 297 7.17 -27.82 -9.30
C LYS A 297 6.82 -29.29 -9.06
N ASP A 298 6.70 -29.77 -7.82
CA ASP A 298 6.71 -31.22 -7.53
C ASP A 298 5.39 -31.84 -7.00
N GLU A 299 4.20 -31.27 -7.27
CA GLU A 299 2.95 -31.95 -6.88
C GLU A 299 1.90 -32.04 -7.99
N LEU A 300 2.29 -32.55 -9.16
CA LEU A 300 1.33 -33.06 -10.16
C LEU A 300 1.91 -34.27 -10.90
N SER A 301 2.09 -35.40 -10.22
CA SER A 301 2.02 -36.72 -10.84
C SER A 301 1.89 -37.84 -9.81
N ASP A 302 0.96 -38.75 -10.08
CA ASP A 302 0.78 -40.08 -9.48
C ASP A 302 0.12 -40.12 -8.09
N SER A 303 -1.00 -40.80 -7.86
CA SER A 303 -1.32 -42.15 -8.35
C SER A 303 -2.81 -42.49 -8.18
N THR A 304 -3.25 -43.41 -9.04
CA THR A 304 -4.58 -44.01 -9.18
C THR A 304 -4.90 -45.11 -8.16
N GLU A 305 -6.21 -45.26 -7.89
CA GLU A 305 -6.96 -46.47 -7.49
C GLU A 305 -6.63 -47.23 -6.19
N SER A 306 -7.62 -47.32 -5.28
CA SER A 306 -8.44 -48.55 -5.06
C SER A 306 -9.29 -48.50 -3.77
N ASN A 307 -10.60 -48.61 -3.97
CA ASN A 307 -11.66 -49.34 -3.24
C ASN A 307 -11.67 -49.58 -1.71
N SER A 308 -12.83 -49.19 -1.15
CA SER A 308 -13.74 -49.88 -0.21
C SER A 308 -13.20 -50.53 1.08
N GLU A 309 -13.70 -50.10 2.24
CA GLU A 309 -14.62 -50.88 3.07
C GLU A 309 -15.14 -50.07 4.28
N GLN A 310 -16.26 -50.54 4.81
CA GLN A 310 -17.24 -49.91 5.69
C GLN A 310 -17.08 -50.45 7.12
N SER A 311 -17.26 -49.63 8.17
CA SER A 311 -18.01 -49.97 9.41
C SER A 311 -17.82 -48.95 10.54
N ASP A 312 -18.92 -48.30 10.87
CA ASP A 312 -19.53 -48.09 12.19
C ASP A 312 -18.66 -48.08 13.47
N HIS A 313 -18.64 -46.93 14.14
CA HIS A 313 -19.24 -46.77 15.48
C HIS A 313 -19.14 -45.30 15.91
N GLU A 314 -20.26 -44.65 16.21
CA GLU A 314 -20.46 -43.98 17.50
C GLU A 314 -21.92 -43.54 17.67
N ASN A 315 -22.46 -43.88 18.83
CA ASN A 315 -23.81 -43.55 19.28
C ASN A 315 -23.65 -42.68 20.53
N SER A 316 -24.10 -41.43 20.50
CA SER A 316 -24.70 -40.75 21.66
C SER A 316 -25.22 -39.36 21.28
N SER A 317 -26.55 -39.28 21.27
CA SER A 317 -27.43 -38.12 21.45
C SER A 317 -26.88 -36.96 22.28
N VAL A 318 -27.23 -35.72 21.91
CA VAL A 318 -28.18 -34.84 22.64
C VAL A 318 -28.64 -33.67 21.74
N ASN A 319 -29.95 -33.40 21.76
CA ASN A 319 -30.72 -32.32 21.14
C ASN A 319 -30.10 -30.92 21.34
N THR A 320 -30.30 -29.88 20.51
CA THR A 320 -31.58 -29.15 20.35
C THR A 320 -31.41 -28.00 19.33
N GLU A 321 -32.48 -27.71 18.60
CA GLU A 321 -32.86 -26.44 17.93
C GLU A 321 -32.22 -26.01 16.59
N HIS A 322 -33.01 -26.25 15.53
CA HIS A 322 -33.00 -25.54 14.26
C HIS A 322 -33.34 -24.05 14.44
N THR A 323 -32.50 -23.18 13.92
CA THR A 323 -32.92 -21.94 13.26
C THR A 323 -32.18 -21.83 11.93
N GLU A 324 -32.94 -21.94 10.84
CA GLU A 324 -32.47 -21.74 9.48
C GLU A 324 -32.23 -20.24 9.23
N GLU A 325 -30.98 -19.84 8.98
CA GLU A 325 -30.69 -18.66 8.16
C GLU A 325 -29.60 -19.02 7.14
N LYS A 326 -30.01 -19.06 5.86
CA LYS A 326 -29.11 -19.23 4.71
C LYS A 326 -28.23 -18.00 4.55
N PRO A 327 -26.89 -18.11 4.38
CA PRO A 327 -26.09 -16.99 3.91
C PRO A 327 -26.30 -16.81 2.40
N SER A 328 -26.75 -15.62 2.00
CA SER A 328 -26.86 -15.22 0.60
C SER A 328 -25.46 -15.02 -0.03
N PRO A 329 -25.26 -15.35 -1.32
CA PRO A 329 -23.95 -15.28 -1.95
C PRO A 329 -23.55 -13.83 -2.26
N PHE A 330 -22.28 -13.53 -1.99
CA PHE A 330 -21.60 -12.29 -2.32
C PHE A 330 -21.58 -12.06 -3.84
N ILE A 331 -22.41 -11.13 -4.34
CA ILE A 331 -22.42 -10.74 -5.75
C ILE A 331 -21.38 -9.63 -5.98
N ALA A 332 -20.18 -10.05 -6.40
CA ALA A 332 -19.11 -9.18 -6.90
C ALA A 332 -19.37 -8.70 -8.34
N ARG A 333 -20.44 -7.93 -8.58
CA ARG A 333 -20.75 -7.40 -9.93
C ARG A 333 -20.92 -5.88 -10.04
N LYS A 334 -20.68 -5.10 -8.98
CA LYS A 334 -21.02 -3.66 -9.01
C LYS A 334 -19.85 -2.67 -9.05
N TYR A 335 -18.61 -3.13 -9.20
CA TYR A 335 -17.43 -2.25 -9.24
C TYR A 335 -16.60 -2.35 -10.52
N LEU A 336 -17.27 -2.58 -11.64
CA LEU A 336 -16.70 -2.43 -12.98
C LEU A 336 -17.66 -1.58 -13.82
N LYS A 337 -17.59 -0.26 -13.65
CA LYS A 337 -17.94 0.73 -14.68
C LYS A 337 -17.02 1.93 -14.53
#